data_AF-A0ABD0PL06-F1
#
_entry.id   AF-A0ABD0PL06-F1
#
_cell.length_a   1.000
_cell.length_b   1.000
_cell.length_c   1.000
_cell.angle_alpha   90.00
_cell.angle_beta   90.00
_cell.angle_gamma   90.00
#
_symmetry.space_group_name_H-M   'P 1'
#
loop_
_entity.id
_entity.type
_entity.pdbx_description
1 polymer ?
#
loop_
_entity_poly.entity_id
_entity_poly.type
_entity_poly.pdbx_seq_one_letter_code
_entity_poly.pdbx_strand_id
1 'polypeptide(L)'
;NACLIRGSKEGSNGALHLMKTLITPVNSTMYQLLVKNGAFKIFLSLMEAAGLTDVLKQEGDFTLFAPTDEAFAGLSERDLSLLK
;
A
#
# COMPACT_ATOMS: atom_id res chain seq x y z
N ASN A 1 -2.23 -4.16 -10.28
CA ASN A 1 -2.37 -5.46 -9.58
C ASN A 1 -2.43 -6.67 -10.54
N ALA A 2 -2.58 -6.47 -11.85
CA ALA A 2 -2.54 -7.55 -12.84
C ALA A 2 -1.26 -7.48 -13.67
N CYS A 3 -0.71 -8.65 -14.00
CA CYS A 3 0.48 -8.76 -14.84
C CYS A 3 0.11 -9.32 -16.21
N LEU A 4 0.78 -8.83 -17.26
CA LEU A 4 0.64 -9.38 -18.61
C LEU A 4 1.15 -10.82 -18.66
N ILE A 5 0.50 -11.63 -19.49
CA ILE A 5 1.00 -12.95 -19.88
C ILE A 5 1.36 -12.95 -21.36
N ARG A 6 2.20 -13.88 -21.78
CA ARG A 6 2.57 -14.03 -23.19
C ARG A 6 1.35 -14.37 -24.05
N GLY A 7 1.41 -13.99 -25.32
CA GLY A 7 0.34 -14.24 -26.30
C GLY A 7 -0.50 -13.01 -26.65
N SER A 8 0.06 -11.80 -26.49
CA SER A 8 -0.58 -10.59 -27.01
C SER A 8 -0.74 -10.69 -28.53
N LYS A 9 -1.84 -10.17 -29.06
CA LYS A 9 -2.16 -10.17 -30.49
C LYS A 9 -2.53 -8.78 -30.94
N GLU A 10 -2.12 -8.41 -32.15
CA GLU A 10 -2.47 -7.14 -32.77
C GLU A 10 -3.30 -7.41 -34.03
N GLY A 11 -4.32 -6.59 -34.25
CA GLY A 11 -5.14 -6.56 -35.46
C GLY A 11 -5.19 -5.15 -36.03
N SER A 12 -5.82 -4.99 -37.18
CA SER A 12 -5.83 -3.73 -37.94
C SER A 12 -6.40 -2.52 -37.19
N ASN A 13 -7.11 -2.72 -36.09
CA ASN A 13 -7.78 -1.68 -35.30
C ASN A 13 -7.56 -1.80 -33.78
N GLY A 14 -6.61 -2.61 -33.31
CA GLY A 14 -6.35 -2.72 -31.88
C GLY A 14 -5.48 -3.91 -31.48
N ALA A 15 -5.19 -3.98 -30.19
CA ALA A 15 -4.39 -5.05 -29.59
C ALA A 15 -5.16 -5.73 -28.45
N LEU A 16 -5.00 -7.05 -28.37
CA LEU A 16 -5.45 -7.88 -27.25
C LEU A 16 -4.25 -8.23 -26.40
N HIS A 17 -4.28 -7.79 -25.14
CA HIS A 17 -3.31 -8.15 -24.13
C HIS A 17 -3.92 -9.13 -23.13
N LEU A 18 -3.30 -10.30 -23.03
CA LEU A 18 -3.70 -11.30 -22.04
C LEU A 18 -3.15 -10.90 -20.66
N MET A 19 -4.00 -11.01 -19.64
CA MET A 19 -3.65 -10.67 -18.27
C MET A 19 -3.81 -11.89 -17.36
N LYS A 20 -2.95 -11.99 -16.33
CA LYS A 20 -2.98 -13.08 -15.36
C LYS A 20 -4.20 -13.00 -14.43
N THR A 21 -4.64 -11.80 -14.11
CA THR A 21 -5.73 -11.51 -13.15
C THR A 21 -6.53 -10.29 -13.60
N LEU A 22 -7.66 -10.05 -12.94
CA LEU A 22 -8.47 -8.86 -13.18
C LEU A 22 -7.76 -7.60 -12.68
N ILE A 23 -7.80 -6.53 -13.48
CA ILE A 23 -7.34 -5.21 -13.06
C ILE A 23 -8.34 -4.66 -12.05
N THR A 24 -7.87 -4.28 -10.88
CA THR A 24 -8.65 -3.52 -9.90
C THR A 24 -8.09 -2.10 -9.84
N PRO A 25 -8.77 -1.09 -10.41
CA PRO A 25 -8.32 0.28 -10.34
C PRO A 25 -8.35 0.77 -8.89
N VAL A 26 -7.35 1.55 -8.51
CA VAL A 26 -7.27 2.17 -7.19
C VAL A 26 -7.80 3.59 -7.32
N ASN A 27 -8.78 3.95 -6.50
CA ASN A 27 -9.42 5.28 -6.51
C ASN A 27 -9.14 6.09 -5.22
N SER A 28 -8.29 5.59 -4.32
CA SER A 28 -8.04 6.17 -3.01
C SER A 28 -6.54 6.30 -2.74
N THR A 29 -6.16 7.28 -1.92
CA THR A 29 -4.77 7.46 -1.50
C THR A 29 -4.32 6.37 -0.52
N MET A 30 -3.01 6.21 -0.37
CA MET A 30 -2.43 5.24 0.57
C MET A 30 -2.90 5.49 2.00
N TYR A 31 -2.93 6.75 2.44
CA TYR A 31 -3.45 7.13 3.74
C TYR A 31 -4.91 6.69 3.93
N GLN A 32 -5.77 6.92 2.95
CA GLN A 32 -7.18 6.50 3.03
C GLN A 32 -7.33 4.98 3.08
N LEU A 33 -6.49 4.24 2.36
CA LEU A 33 -6.49 2.77 2.38
C LEU A 33 -6.13 2.22 3.76
N LEU A 34 -5.10 2.77 4.41
CA LEU A 34 -4.66 2.36 5.74
C LEU A 34 -5.73 2.66 6.81
N VAL A 35 -6.31 3.86 6.77
CA VAL A 35 -7.39 4.27 7.68
C VAL A 35 -8.63 3.37 7.51
N LYS A 36 -8.98 3.02 6.27
CA LYS A 36 -10.14 2.17 5.98
C LYS A 36 -9.98 0.73 6.48
N ASN A 37 -8.77 0.19 6.43
CA ASN A 37 -8.49 -1.18 6.92
C ASN A 37 -8.53 -1.23 8.46
N GLY A 38 -8.08 -0.18 9.14
CA GLY A 38 -8.22 -0.03 10.60
C GLY A 38 -7.27 -0.89 11.44
N ALA A 39 -6.47 -1.77 10.82
CA ALA A 39 -5.46 -2.62 11.46
C ALA A 39 -4.05 -1.98 11.53
N PHE A 40 -3.94 -0.68 11.23
CA PHE A 40 -2.66 0.05 11.12
C PHE A 40 -2.61 1.28 12.03
N LYS A 41 -3.33 1.27 13.17
CA LYS A 41 -3.48 2.46 14.02
C LYS A 41 -2.16 2.86 14.67
N ILE A 42 -1.40 1.89 15.18
CA ILE A 42 -0.10 2.13 15.80
C ILE A 42 0.86 2.71 14.77
N PHE A 43 0.91 2.09 13.58
CA PHE A 43 1.74 2.57 12.48
C PHE A 43 1.39 4.00 12.06
N LEU A 44 0.11 4.33 11.90
CA LEU A 44 -0.32 5.69 11.54
C LEU A 44 0.10 6.72 12.60
N SER A 45 -0.02 6.39 13.89
CA SER A 45 0.43 7.26 14.98
C SER A 45 1.94 7.52 14.95
N LEU A 46 2.74 6.50 14.62
CA LEU A 46 4.20 6.66 14.46
C LEU A 46 4.54 7.53 13.24
N MET A 47 3.81 7.39 12.15
CA MET A 47 4.01 8.23 10.96
C MET A 47 3.61 9.69 11.21
N GLU A 48 2.59 9.94 12.03
CA GLU A 48 2.25 11.28 12.52
C GLU A 48 3.36 11.86 13.40
N ALA A 49 3.90 11.08 14.33
CA ALA A 49 5.03 11.50 15.16
C ALA A 49 6.29 11.82 14.33
N ALA A 50 6.52 11.06 13.26
CA ALA A 50 7.62 11.26 12.32
C ALA A 50 7.38 12.39 11.30
N GLY A 51 6.18 12.99 11.26
CA GLY A 51 5.84 14.05 10.30
C GLY A 51 5.75 13.58 8.84
N LEU A 52 5.59 12.28 8.60
CA LEU A 52 5.53 11.69 7.25
C LEU A 52 4.11 11.57 6.70
N THR A 53 3.09 11.95 7.48
CA THR A 53 1.68 11.85 7.09
C THR A 53 1.36 12.62 5.81
N ASP A 54 2.03 13.75 5.56
CA ASP A 54 1.82 14.55 4.35
C ASP A 54 2.39 13.85 3.12
N VAL A 55 3.50 13.13 3.25
CA VAL A 55 4.08 12.29 2.18
C VAL A 55 3.13 11.14 1.82
N LEU A 56 2.45 10.55 2.82
CA LEU A 56 1.49 9.46 2.59
C LEU A 56 0.19 9.91 1.92
N LYS A 57 -0.10 11.22 1.93
CA LYS A 57 -1.25 11.84 1.27
C LYS A 57 -0.91 12.35 -0.13
N GLN A 58 0.36 12.62 -0.40
CA GLN A 58 0.81 13.03 -1.73
C GLN A 58 0.68 11.89 -2.73
N GLU A 59 0.35 12.26 -3.97
CA GLU A 59 0.39 11.34 -5.09
C GLU A 59 1.86 11.05 -5.43
N GLY A 60 2.22 9.77 -5.43
CA GLY A 60 3.57 9.32 -5.76
C GLY A 60 3.70 7.81 -5.77
N ASP A 61 4.73 7.33 -6.48
CA ASP A 61 5.04 5.92 -6.63
C ASP A 61 5.80 5.43 -5.39
N PHE A 62 5.06 5.05 -4.35
CA PHE A 62 5.63 4.52 -3.12
C PHE A 62 5.31 3.03 -2.97
N THR A 63 6.29 2.27 -2.47
CA THR A 63 6.07 0.91 -1.96
C THR A 63 6.24 0.96 -0.45
N LEU A 64 5.12 0.94 0.27
CA LEU A 64 5.10 1.01 1.72
C LEU A 64 4.94 -0.38 2.34
N PHE A 65 5.87 -0.75 3.21
CA PHE A 65 5.74 -1.91 4.07
C PHE A 65 5.12 -1.48 5.40
N ALA A 66 3.78 -1.50 5.48
CA ALA A 66 3.04 -1.11 6.67
C ALA A 66 2.84 -2.32 7.62
N PRO A 67 3.48 -2.36 8.80
CA PRO A 67 3.23 -3.39 9.82
C PRO A 67 1.83 -3.23 10.42
N THR A 68 1.12 -4.34 10.64
CA THR A 68 -0.18 -4.33 11.33
C THR A 68 0.00 -4.13 12.83
N ASP A 69 -1.08 -3.77 13.52
CA ASP A 69 -1.11 -3.60 14.96
C ASP A 69 -0.67 -4.88 15.70
N GLU A 70 -0.95 -6.07 15.16
CA GLU A 70 -0.48 -7.35 15.72
C GLU A 70 1.04 -7.53 15.59
N ALA A 71 1.66 -6.97 14.55
CA ALA A 71 3.11 -7.01 14.41
C ALA A 71 3.81 -6.22 15.53
N PHE A 72 3.16 -5.19 16.07
CA PHE A 72 3.66 -4.45 17.24
C PHE A 72 3.42 -5.18 18.56
N ALA A 73 2.43 -6.08 18.64
CA ALA A 73 2.16 -6.85 19.86
C ALA A 73 3.29 -7.85 20.20
N GLY A 74 4.11 -8.23 19.22
CA GLY A 74 5.27 -9.09 19.43
C GLY A 74 6.55 -8.36 19.89
N LEU A 75 6.54 -7.03 19.96
CA LEU A 75 7.70 -6.24 20.36
C LEU A 75 7.79 -6.10 21.89
N SER A 76 9.01 -6.01 22.40
CA SER A 76 9.21 -5.71 23.82
C SER A 76 8.85 -4.24 24.12
N GLU A 77 8.46 -3.94 25.36
CA GLU A 77 8.17 -2.55 25.77
C GLU A 77 9.35 -1.60 25.53
N ARG A 78 10.59 -2.12 25.65
CA ARG A 78 11.81 -1.38 25.33
C ARG A 78 11.83 -0.96 23.86
N ASP A 79 11.54 -1.88 22.94
CA ASP A 79 11.57 -1.59 21.50
C ASP A 79 10.44 -0.64 21.09
N LEU A 80 9.26 -0.77 21.71
CA LEU A 80 8.15 0.18 21.49
C LEU A 80 8.47 1.59 21.98
N SER A 81 9.21 1.72 23.09
CA SER A 81 9.64 3.03 23.59
C SER A 81 10.69 3.72 22.72
N LEU A 82 11.47 2.96 21.95
CA LEU A 82 12.44 3.51 20.99
C LEU A 82 11.79 4.08 19.71
N LEU A 83 10.55 3.67 19.42
CA LEU A 83 9.83 4.11 18.23
C LEU A 83 9.04 5.40 18.44
N LYS A 84 8.78 5.78 19.70
CA LYS A 84 8.13 7.04 20.06
C LYS A 84 9.12 8.19 20.10
#